data_AF-A0A0R3CXL1-F1
#
_entry.id   AF-A0A0R3CXL1-F1
#
_cell.length_a   1.000
_cell.length_b   1.000
_cell.length_c   1.000
_cell.angle_alpha   90.00
_cell.angle_beta   90.00
_cell.angle_gamma   90.00
#
_symmetry.space_group_name_H-M   'P 1'
#
loop_
_entity.id
_entity.type
_entity.pdbx_description
1 polymer ?
#
loop_
_entity_poly.entity_id
_entity_poly.type
_entity_poly.pdbx_seq_one_letter_code
_entity_poly.pdbx_strand_id
1 'polypeptide(L)'
;MSQPILRDHSHQQNQSDASGAQQRYLQVADRRPADVEMARVLHTKPLSMALDPSGSAIAHWKHEPLHDVVEPMSHHVIMAYNGSMQRMERRTGRSVAIGTFRPGVLIIIPEGSSSRWDIPKPVDVVQLYLPHAVLKRVADEANTATPIDLVERTAHHDPITSRLILSATDVLESNEALDTLFRHQLIDLLATRLLAAHTGSPTTIQPTMGGLSPKVLLRATDRLRSDSDSDVSLAALASDAGLSRFHFCRAFKESTGLSPHAWLRQYRLEQAMSMLRDSDESVVSIAAALGYSSQTAFAAAFKKLTGETPSDWRRHKR
;
A
#
# COMPACT_ATOMS: atom_id res chain seq x y z
N MET A 1 -28.65 -24.59 -62.41
CA MET A 1 -27.92 -23.31 -62.30
C MET A 1 -28.61 -22.47 -61.25
N SER A 2 -28.08 -22.42 -60.02
CA SER A 2 -28.52 -21.47 -58.99
C SER A 2 -27.33 -21.16 -58.09
N GLN A 3 -26.84 -19.92 -58.11
CA GLN A 3 -25.85 -19.41 -57.15
C GLN A 3 -26.54 -19.00 -55.84
N PRO A 4 -25.88 -19.12 -54.67
CA PRO A 4 -26.33 -18.48 -53.45
C PRO A 4 -25.68 -17.09 -53.27
N ILE A 5 -26.52 -16.14 -52.89
CA ILE A 5 -26.20 -14.75 -52.53
C ILE A 5 -25.50 -14.74 -51.16
N LEU A 6 -24.25 -14.26 -51.09
CA LEU A 6 -23.61 -13.88 -49.82
C LEU A 6 -24.29 -12.60 -49.29
N ARG A 7 -24.95 -12.68 -48.13
CA ARG A 7 -25.31 -11.49 -47.34
C ARG A 7 -24.11 -11.06 -46.52
N ASP A 8 -23.67 -9.83 -46.80
CA ASP A 8 -22.59 -9.12 -46.15
C ASP A 8 -22.99 -8.76 -44.70
N HIS A 9 -22.54 -9.56 -43.74
CA HIS A 9 -22.71 -9.33 -42.30
C HIS A 9 -21.61 -8.42 -41.70
N SER A 10 -20.68 -7.94 -42.51
CA SER A 10 -19.46 -7.23 -42.06
C SER A 10 -19.72 -5.78 -41.64
N HIS A 11 -20.78 -5.15 -42.14
CA HIS A 11 -21.00 -3.72 -41.95
C HIS A 11 -21.78 -3.35 -40.67
N GLN A 12 -22.50 -4.29 -40.05
CA GLN A 12 -23.31 -4.01 -38.85
C GLN A 12 -22.54 -4.17 -37.54
N GLN A 13 -21.48 -4.99 -37.53
CA GLN A 13 -20.65 -5.25 -36.34
C GLN A 13 -19.64 -4.11 -36.09
N ASN A 14 -19.20 -3.42 -37.15
CA ASN A 14 -18.24 -2.33 -37.03
C ASN A 14 -18.85 -1.02 -36.50
N GLN A 15 -20.18 -0.82 -36.62
CA GLN A 15 -20.88 0.35 -36.07
C GLN A 15 -21.20 0.18 -34.56
N SER A 16 -21.43 -1.06 -34.09
CA SER A 16 -21.66 -1.33 -32.67
C SER A 16 -20.40 -1.14 -31.82
N ASP A 17 -19.23 -1.58 -32.30
CA ASP A 17 -17.96 -1.44 -31.57
C ASP A 17 -17.47 0.01 -31.51
N ALA A 18 -17.67 0.79 -32.58
CA ALA A 18 -17.39 2.22 -32.58
C ALA A 18 -18.28 2.98 -31.58
N SER A 19 -19.57 2.62 -31.45
CA SER A 19 -20.47 3.24 -30.47
C SER A 19 -20.07 2.93 -29.02
N GLY A 20 -19.63 1.70 -28.74
CA GLY A 20 -19.14 1.29 -27.41
C GLY A 20 -17.82 1.95 -27.02
N ALA A 21 -16.92 2.16 -27.98
CA ALA A 21 -15.69 2.91 -27.77
C ALA A 21 -15.96 4.40 -27.54
N GLN A 22 -16.86 5.02 -28.32
CA GLN A 22 -17.27 6.42 -28.15
C GLN A 22 -17.97 6.65 -26.80
N GLN A 23 -18.79 5.70 -26.34
CA GLN A 23 -19.52 5.78 -25.06
C GLN A 23 -18.61 5.50 -23.86
N ARG A 24 -17.59 4.64 -23.99
CA ARG A 24 -16.50 4.52 -23.01
C ARG A 24 -15.65 5.79 -22.94
N TYR A 25 -15.33 6.42 -24.08
CA TYR A 25 -14.61 7.69 -24.13
C TYR A 25 -15.40 8.85 -23.50
N LEU A 26 -16.72 8.91 -23.73
CA LEU A 26 -17.61 9.89 -23.10
C LEU A 26 -17.74 9.68 -21.57
N GLN A 27 -17.58 8.45 -21.06
CA GLN A 27 -17.54 8.14 -19.62
C GLN A 27 -16.20 8.49 -18.93
N VAL A 28 -15.13 8.76 -19.68
CA VAL A 28 -13.81 9.12 -19.13
C VAL A 28 -13.75 10.63 -18.80
N ALA A 29 -14.41 11.47 -19.61
CA ALA A 29 -14.36 12.93 -19.47
C ALA A 29 -15.09 13.49 -18.23
N ASP A 30 -15.99 12.70 -17.62
CA ASP A 30 -16.83 13.12 -16.49
C ASP A 30 -16.34 12.56 -15.14
N ARG A 31 -15.17 11.91 -15.13
CA ARG A 31 -14.58 11.32 -13.92
C ARG A 31 -13.96 12.40 -13.05
N ARG A 32 -14.13 12.25 -11.74
CA ARG A 32 -13.53 13.19 -10.78
C ARG A 32 -12.00 12.98 -10.74
N PRO A 33 -11.24 14.08 -10.59
CA PRO A 33 -9.83 14.02 -10.21
C PRO A 33 -9.65 13.20 -8.93
N ALA A 34 -8.56 12.43 -8.85
CA ALA A 34 -8.32 11.55 -7.71
C ALA A 34 -8.16 12.32 -6.38
N ASP A 35 -7.52 13.48 -6.38
CA ASP A 35 -7.39 14.31 -5.18
C ASP A 35 -8.75 14.76 -4.62
N VAL A 36 -9.69 15.12 -5.51
CA VAL A 36 -11.05 15.52 -5.12
C VAL A 36 -11.84 14.34 -4.55
N GLU A 37 -11.79 13.18 -5.22
CA GLU A 37 -12.50 12.00 -4.75
C GLU A 37 -11.88 11.43 -3.47
N MET A 38 -10.55 11.41 -3.35
CA MET A 38 -9.89 10.97 -2.13
C MET A 38 -10.15 11.92 -0.97
N ALA A 39 -10.20 13.24 -1.17
CA ALA A 39 -10.61 14.17 -0.12
C ALA A 39 -12.05 13.92 0.35
N ARG A 40 -12.97 13.57 -0.58
CA ARG A 40 -14.35 13.21 -0.26
C ARG A 40 -14.41 11.95 0.59
N VAL A 41 -13.78 10.87 0.12
CA VAL A 41 -13.82 9.53 0.74
C VAL A 41 -13.10 9.51 2.09
N LEU A 42 -11.95 10.19 2.19
CA LEU A 42 -11.15 10.20 3.41
C LEU A 42 -11.65 11.24 4.43
N HIS A 43 -12.62 12.07 4.06
CA HIS A 43 -13.20 13.13 4.89
C HIS A 43 -12.13 14.08 5.48
N THR A 44 -11.04 14.32 4.75
CA THR A 44 -9.92 15.17 5.19
C THR A 44 -9.18 15.75 3.99
N LYS A 45 -8.17 16.59 4.26
CA LYS A 45 -7.23 17.14 3.27
C LYS A 45 -5.88 16.43 3.40
N PRO A 46 -5.07 16.40 2.33
CA PRO A 46 -3.72 15.86 2.43
C PRO A 46 -2.87 16.72 3.36
N LEU A 47 -1.98 16.08 4.12
CA LEU A 47 -0.96 16.75 4.94
C LEU A 47 0.01 17.52 4.06
N SER A 48 0.37 16.93 2.93
CA SER A 48 1.17 17.56 1.88
C SER A 48 0.76 16.98 0.53
N MET A 49 0.83 17.80 -0.51
CA MET A 49 0.56 17.36 -1.87
C MET A 49 1.47 18.11 -2.84
N ALA A 50 2.09 17.36 -3.73
CA ALA A 50 3.05 17.84 -4.69
C ALA A 50 2.56 17.47 -6.10
N LEU A 51 2.08 18.47 -6.84
CA LEU A 51 1.61 18.32 -8.22
C LEU A 51 2.78 18.35 -9.20
N ASP A 52 2.70 17.56 -10.25
CA ASP A 52 3.61 17.58 -11.39
C ASP A 52 2.91 18.19 -12.61
N PRO A 53 3.63 18.91 -13.50
CA PRO A 53 3.04 19.49 -14.71
C PRO A 53 2.34 18.47 -15.64
N SER A 54 2.66 17.17 -15.54
CA SER A 54 1.96 16.10 -16.26
C SER A 54 0.55 15.80 -15.74
N GLY A 55 0.10 16.45 -14.65
CA GLY A 55 -1.16 16.15 -13.98
C GLY A 55 -1.06 14.98 -12.99
N SER A 56 0.14 14.45 -12.77
CA SER A 56 0.43 13.51 -11.70
C SER A 56 0.58 14.23 -10.36
N ALA A 57 0.39 13.52 -9.26
CA ALA A 57 0.62 14.08 -7.94
C ALA A 57 1.07 13.03 -6.94
N ILE A 58 1.82 13.47 -5.93
CA ILE A 58 2.12 12.69 -4.74
C ILE A 58 1.46 13.39 -3.56
N ALA A 59 0.64 12.67 -2.81
CA ALA A 59 -0.11 13.20 -1.69
C ALA A 59 0.06 12.34 -0.44
N HIS A 60 0.40 12.97 0.68
CA HIS A 60 0.51 12.34 1.99
C HIS A 60 -0.77 12.58 2.79
N TRP A 61 -1.39 11.50 3.28
CA TRP A 61 -2.65 11.55 3.99
C TRP A 61 -2.53 10.91 5.37
N LYS A 62 -3.21 11.51 6.34
CA LYS A 62 -3.61 10.85 7.59
C LYS A 62 -5.12 10.93 7.71
N HIS A 63 -5.77 9.79 7.89
CA HIS A 63 -7.22 9.73 8.02
C HIS A 63 -7.67 8.73 9.08
N GLU A 64 -8.87 8.96 9.59
CA GLU A 64 -9.59 8.09 10.53
C GLU A 64 -10.11 6.80 9.84
N PRO A 65 -10.68 5.82 10.57
CA PRO A 65 -11.23 4.60 9.96
C PRO A 65 -12.12 4.88 8.74
N LEU A 66 -11.90 4.15 7.65
CA LEU A 66 -12.60 4.34 6.37
C LEU A 66 -13.64 3.25 6.15
N HIS A 67 -14.88 3.63 5.85
CA HIS A 67 -15.98 2.69 5.55
C HIS A 67 -16.85 3.24 4.41
N ASP A 68 -16.25 3.53 3.26
CA ASP A 68 -16.92 4.20 2.15
C ASP A 68 -16.56 3.57 0.79
N VAL A 69 -17.30 3.97 -0.24
CA VAL A 69 -17.08 3.61 -1.63
C VAL A 69 -16.17 4.65 -2.27
N VAL A 70 -15.09 4.19 -2.90
CA VAL A 70 -14.30 5.00 -3.83
C VAL A 70 -14.99 4.93 -5.19
N GLU A 71 -15.43 6.08 -5.69
CA GLU A 71 -16.04 6.19 -7.01
C GLU A 71 -14.98 6.21 -8.12
N PRO A 72 -15.36 5.94 -9.38
CA PRO A 72 -14.44 6.01 -10.52
C PRO A 72 -13.72 7.36 -10.63
N MET A 73 -12.39 7.32 -10.63
CA MET A 73 -11.50 8.48 -10.75
C MET A 73 -10.83 8.55 -12.12
N SER A 74 -10.31 9.73 -12.48
CA SER A 74 -9.53 9.99 -13.70
C SER A 74 -8.05 9.61 -13.62
N HIS A 75 -7.57 9.13 -12.47
CA HIS A 75 -6.18 8.69 -12.28
C HIS A 75 -6.16 7.24 -11.81
N HIS A 76 -5.06 6.54 -12.13
CA HIS A 76 -4.65 5.40 -11.34
C HIS A 76 -4.15 5.90 -9.97
N VAL A 77 -4.57 5.25 -8.90
CA VAL A 77 -4.13 5.57 -7.53
C VAL A 77 -3.31 4.42 -6.99
N ILE A 78 -2.03 4.69 -6.69
CA ILE A 78 -1.12 3.72 -6.10
C ILE A 78 -0.79 4.18 -4.69
N MET A 79 -0.97 3.30 -3.71
CA MET A 79 -0.82 3.66 -2.30
C MET A 79 0.28 2.85 -1.64
N ALA A 80 1.16 3.54 -0.92
CA ALA A 80 2.17 2.96 -0.05
C ALA A 80 1.89 3.37 1.41
N TYR A 81 1.98 2.39 2.30
CA TYR A 81 1.61 2.55 3.70
C TYR A 81 2.83 2.76 4.60
N ASN A 82 2.75 3.76 5.49
CA ASN A 82 3.82 4.12 6.43
C ASN A 82 3.49 3.80 7.90
N GLY A 83 2.30 3.25 8.19
CA GLY A 83 1.82 3.03 9.55
C GLY A 83 2.01 1.61 10.11
N SER A 84 1.29 1.32 11.20
CA SER A 84 1.30 0.04 11.91
C SER A 84 0.41 -1.03 11.25
N MET A 85 0.73 -2.30 11.46
CA MET A 85 0.02 -3.38 10.77
C MET A 85 -1.47 -3.46 11.15
N GLN A 86 -2.36 -3.46 10.14
CA GLN A 86 -3.80 -3.57 10.35
C GLN A 86 -4.52 -4.27 9.18
N ARG A 87 -5.72 -4.80 9.44
CA ARG A 87 -6.55 -5.46 8.42
C ARG A 87 -7.26 -4.41 7.56
N MET A 88 -7.46 -4.72 6.29
CA MET A 88 -8.37 -4.01 5.41
C MET A 88 -9.25 -4.99 4.65
N GLU A 89 -10.44 -4.56 4.26
CA GLU A 89 -11.27 -5.26 3.29
C GLU A 89 -11.58 -4.34 2.12
N ARG A 90 -11.65 -4.93 0.94
CA ARG A 90 -12.12 -4.28 -0.27
C ARG A 90 -13.20 -5.14 -0.89
N ARG A 91 -14.30 -4.52 -1.33
CA ARG A 91 -15.39 -5.19 -2.02
C ARG A 91 -15.62 -4.52 -3.38
N THR A 92 -15.61 -5.33 -4.43
CA THR A 92 -15.95 -4.89 -5.79
C THR A 92 -17.00 -5.84 -6.35
N GLY A 93 -18.22 -5.34 -6.53
CA GLY A 93 -19.38 -6.16 -6.85
C GLY A 93 -19.59 -7.27 -5.82
N ARG A 94 -19.50 -8.54 -6.27
CA ARG A 94 -19.63 -9.73 -5.40
C ARG A 94 -18.29 -10.23 -4.84
N SER A 95 -17.17 -9.68 -5.31
CA SER A 95 -15.84 -10.12 -4.90
C SER A 95 -15.39 -9.37 -3.65
N VAL A 96 -14.84 -10.11 -2.68
CA VAL A 96 -14.26 -9.55 -1.46
C VAL A 96 -12.78 -9.92 -1.42
N ALA A 97 -11.92 -8.91 -1.33
CA ALA A 97 -10.50 -9.05 -1.09
C ALA A 97 -10.19 -8.62 0.35
N ILE A 98 -9.47 -9.45 1.09
CA ILE A 98 -9.02 -9.14 2.45
C ILE A 98 -7.50 -9.00 2.41
N GLY A 99 -7.00 -7.87 2.91
CA GLY A 99 -5.59 -7.55 2.92
C GLY A 99 -5.10 -7.12 4.30
N THR A 100 -3.80 -6.88 4.40
CA THR A 100 -3.17 -6.33 5.60
C THR A 100 -2.27 -5.18 5.20
N PHE A 101 -2.51 -3.99 5.74
CA PHE A 101 -1.60 -2.87 5.66
C PHE A 101 -0.35 -3.22 6.45
N ARG A 102 0.82 -3.08 5.81
CA ARG A 102 2.14 -3.26 6.41
C ARG A 102 3.19 -2.62 5.50
N PRO A 103 4.37 -2.26 6.01
CA PRO A 103 5.44 -1.76 5.17
C PRO A 103 5.74 -2.70 4.00
N GLY A 104 5.90 -2.13 2.80
CA GLY A 104 6.25 -2.88 1.59
C GLY A 104 5.08 -3.51 0.82
N VAL A 105 3.84 -3.35 1.27
CA VAL A 105 2.67 -3.68 0.44
C VAL A 105 2.12 -2.46 -0.28
N LEU A 106 1.54 -2.71 -1.44
CA LEU A 106 0.88 -1.74 -2.29
C LEU A 106 -0.60 -2.03 -2.45
N ILE A 107 -1.34 -0.95 -2.65
CA ILE A 107 -2.68 -0.97 -3.23
C ILE A 107 -2.60 -0.25 -4.58
N ILE A 108 -3.27 -0.82 -5.59
CA ILE A 108 -3.44 -0.19 -6.88
C ILE A 108 -4.93 -0.16 -7.16
N ILE A 109 -5.48 1.05 -7.29
CA ILE A 109 -6.84 1.32 -7.76
C ILE A 109 -6.69 1.85 -9.20
N PRO A 110 -7.00 1.03 -10.22
CA PRO A 110 -6.91 1.47 -11.60
C PRO A 110 -7.91 2.59 -11.90
N GLU A 111 -7.58 3.46 -12.84
CA GLU A 111 -8.49 4.49 -13.34
C GLU A 111 -9.86 3.89 -13.71
N GLY A 112 -10.95 4.58 -13.35
CA GLY A 112 -12.30 4.14 -13.65
C GLY A 112 -12.83 3.00 -12.77
N SER A 113 -12.02 2.47 -11.86
CA SER A 113 -12.45 1.41 -10.94
C SER A 113 -13.29 1.98 -9.80
N SER A 114 -14.26 1.20 -9.33
CA SER A 114 -15.05 1.50 -8.14
C SER A 114 -14.96 0.34 -7.15
N SER A 115 -14.76 0.67 -5.87
CA SER A 115 -14.68 -0.34 -4.82
C SER A 115 -15.03 0.23 -3.45
N ARG A 116 -15.70 -0.59 -2.63
CA ARG A 116 -15.94 -0.28 -1.21
C ARG A 116 -14.73 -0.70 -0.39
N TRP A 117 -14.29 0.17 0.51
CA TRP A 117 -13.19 -0.08 1.42
C TRP A 117 -13.70 -0.03 2.87
N ASP A 118 -13.35 -1.06 3.64
CA ASP A 118 -13.62 -1.13 5.07
C ASP A 118 -12.26 -1.29 5.81
N ILE A 119 -11.81 -0.21 6.45
CA ILE A 119 -10.54 -0.06 7.17
C ILE A 119 -10.84 0.41 8.60
N PRO A 120 -10.65 -0.45 9.62
CA PRO A 120 -11.19 -0.22 10.96
C PRO A 120 -10.34 0.69 11.86
N LYS A 121 -9.13 1.07 11.46
CA LYS A 121 -8.23 1.92 12.26
C LYS A 121 -7.72 3.11 11.44
N PRO A 122 -7.21 4.17 12.09
CA PRO A 122 -6.56 5.28 11.40
C PRO A 122 -5.39 4.82 10.52
N VAL A 123 -5.11 5.56 9.44
CA VAL A 123 -4.13 5.22 8.41
C VAL A 123 -3.24 6.42 8.10
N ASP A 124 -1.95 6.16 7.98
CA ASP A 124 -0.93 7.06 7.43
C ASP A 124 -0.45 6.49 6.08
N VAL A 125 -0.74 7.19 4.99
CA VAL A 125 -0.57 6.66 3.62
C VAL A 125 -0.08 7.73 2.65
N VAL A 126 0.84 7.33 1.77
CA VAL A 126 1.28 8.14 0.63
C VAL A 126 0.63 7.59 -0.63
N GLN A 127 0.04 8.48 -1.41
CA GLN A 127 -0.69 8.16 -2.64
C GLN A 127 0.00 8.82 -3.83
N LEU A 128 0.26 8.03 -4.86
CA LEU A 128 0.63 8.48 -6.19
C LEU A 128 -0.62 8.51 -7.06
N TYR A 129 -0.94 9.67 -7.61
CA TYR A 129 -1.96 9.84 -8.64
C TYR A 129 -1.27 9.90 -9.99
N LEU A 130 -1.59 8.94 -10.85
CA LEU A 130 -0.93 8.77 -12.14
C LEU A 130 -1.98 8.80 -13.26
N PRO A 131 -2.00 9.83 -14.12
CA PRO A 131 -2.86 9.86 -15.29
C PRO A 131 -2.49 8.72 -16.25
N HIS A 132 -3.49 8.15 -16.92
CA HIS A 132 -3.25 7.12 -17.94
C HIS A 132 -2.35 7.61 -19.08
N ALA A 133 -2.39 8.90 -19.41
CA ALA A 133 -1.52 9.51 -20.41
C ALA A 133 -0.02 9.40 -20.07
N VAL A 134 0.34 9.44 -18.78
CA VAL A 134 1.74 9.28 -18.34
C VAL A 134 2.20 7.83 -18.52
N LEU A 135 1.37 6.86 -18.14
CA LEU A 135 1.66 5.44 -18.40
C LEU A 135 1.82 5.17 -19.89
N LYS A 136 0.94 5.71 -20.72
CA LYS A 136 1.01 5.58 -22.17
C LYS A 136 2.31 6.17 -22.73
N ARG A 137 2.67 7.39 -22.33
CA ARG A 137 3.92 8.05 -22.76
C ARG A 137 5.14 7.18 -22.44
N VAL A 138 5.24 6.69 -21.20
CA VAL A 138 6.38 5.86 -20.78
C VAL A 138 6.41 4.52 -21.52
N ALA A 139 5.25 3.91 -21.78
CA ALA A 139 5.18 2.68 -22.56
C ALA A 139 5.63 2.88 -24.02
N ASP A 140 5.21 4.00 -24.63
CA ASP A 140 5.58 4.39 -25.99
C ASP A 140 7.12 4.62 -26.09
N GLU A 141 7.72 5.33 -25.13
CA GLU A 141 9.17 5.55 -25.05
C GLU A 141 9.97 4.26 -24.86
N ALA A 142 9.44 3.32 -24.08
CA ALA A 142 10.04 2.02 -23.86
C ALA A 142 9.88 1.06 -25.06
N ASN A 143 9.22 1.49 -26.15
CA ASN A 143 8.88 0.66 -27.33
C ASN A 143 8.25 -0.69 -26.94
N THR A 144 7.45 -0.71 -25.88
CA THR A 144 6.93 -1.96 -25.34
C THR A 144 5.49 -2.18 -25.82
N ALA A 145 5.22 -3.34 -26.43
CA ALA A 145 3.87 -3.77 -26.84
C ALA A 145 3.00 -4.26 -25.66
N THR A 146 3.36 -3.92 -24.41
CA THR A 146 2.69 -4.43 -23.21
C THR A 146 1.36 -3.74 -23.01
N PRO A 147 0.35 -4.46 -22.47
CA PRO A 147 -0.84 -3.83 -21.93
C PRO A 147 -0.46 -2.73 -20.94
N ILE A 148 -1.08 -1.56 -21.05
CA ILE A 148 -0.87 -0.44 -20.10
C ILE A 148 -1.90 -0.43 -18.97
N ASP A 149 -2.86 -1.35 -19.02
CA ASP A 149 -3.89 -1.50 -18.00
C ASP A 149 -3.27 -2.09 -16.73
N LEU A 150 -3.23 -1.26 -15.68
CA LEU A 150 -2.80 -1.70 -14.36
C LEU A 150 -3.81 -2.67 -13.76
N VAL A 151 -3.31 -3.77 -13.22
CA VAL A 151 -4.12 -4.75 -12.50
C VAL A 151 -4.43 -4.20 -11.12
N GLU A 152 -5.69 -4.29 -10.71
CA GLU A 152 -6.12 -3.94 -9.36
C GLU A 152 -5.41 -4.80 -8.31
N ARG A 153 -4.79 -4.15 -7.32
CA ARG A 153 -4.01 -4.82 -6.26
C ARG A 153 -4.53 -4.44 -4.88
N THR A 154 -4.63 -5.44 -4.00
CA THR A 154 -4.99 -5.25 -2.59
C THR A 154 -3.95 -5.92 -1.72
N ALA A 155 -3.19 -5.14 -0.96
CA ALA A 155 -2.10 -5.60 -0.10
C ALA A 155 -1.04 -6.47 -0.83
N HIS A 156 -0.71 -6.10 -2.07
CA HIS A 156 0.28 -6.81 -2.87
C HIS A 156 1.70 -6.47 -2.40
N HIS A 157 2.56 -7.46 -2.16
CA HIS A 157 3.91 -7.22 -1.64
C HIS A 157 4.86 -6.78 -2.77
N ASP A 158 5.21 -5.49 -2.80
CA ASP A 158 6.20 -4.89 -3.69
C ASP A 158 7.02 -3.83 -2.90
N PRO A 159 8.03 -4.26 -2.15
CA PRO A 159 8.74 -3.40 -1.21
C PRO A 159 9.57 -2.32 -1.88
N ILE A 160 9.98 -2.52 -3.15
CA ILE A 160 10.79 -1.55 -3.87
C ILE A 160 9.90 -0.40 -4.36
N THR A 161 8.78 -0.69 -5.02
CA THR A 161 7.85 0.35 -5.46
C THR A 161 7.27 1.10 -4.26
N SER A 162 6.92 0.39 -3.18
CA SER A 162 6.45 1.01 -1.94
C SER A 162 7.47 1.99 -1.37
N ARG A 163 8.76 1.64 -1.34
CA ARG A 163 9.82 2.55 -0.86
C ARG A 163 10.02 3.77 -1.75
N LEU A 164 9.95 3.60 -3.08
CA LEU A 164 10.07 4.72 -4.01
C LEU A 164 8.93 5.73 -3.85
N ILE A 165 7.70 5.26 -3.64
CA ILE A 165 6.55 6.12 -3.34
C ILE A 165 6.74 6.84 -2.01
N LEU A 166 7.19 6.13 -0.97
CA LEU A 166 7.43 6.73 0.34
C LEU A 166 8.57 7.76 0.31
N SER A 167 9.66 7.51 -0.43
CA SER A 167 10.75 8.50 -0.56
C SER A 167 10.31 9.76 -1.29
N ALA A 168 9.19 9.71 -2.02
CA ALA A 168 8.67 10.85 -2.76
C ALA A 168 8.11 11.96 -1.84
N THR A 169 7.88 11.66 -0.55
CA THR A 169 7.49 12.67 0.45
C THR A 169 8.68 13.33 1.13
N ASP A 170 9.90 12.81 0.95
CA ASP A 170 11.11 13.41 1.51
C ASP A 170 11.49 14.62 0.65
N VAL A 171 11.14 15.82 1.13
CA VAL A 171 11.42 17.08 0.44
C VAL A 171 12.92 17.34 0.45
N LEU A 172 13.50 17.63 -0.71
CA LEU A 172 14.82 18.24 -0.82
C LEU A 172 14.65 19.73 -0.50
N GLU A 173 14.86 20.15 0.74
CA GLU A 173 14.52 21.50 1.24
C GLU A 173 15.41 22.64 0.68
N SER A 174 15.81 22.62 -0.59
CA SER A 174 16.92 23.47 -1.04
C SER A 174 16.75 24.11 -2.43
N ASN A 175 15.90 23.58 -3.32
CA ASN A 175 15.73 24.18 -4.67
C ASN A 175 14.48 23.69 -5.41
N GLU A 176 13.48 24.56 -5.55
CA GLU A 176 12.18 24.25 -6.20
C GLU A 176 12.31 23.66 -7.62
N ALA A 177 13.29 24.11 -8.40
CA ALA A 177 13.50 23.60 -9.76
C ALA A 177 14.08 22.17 -9.74
N LEU A 178 15.03 21.89 -8.83
CA LEU A 178 15.57 20.54 -8.65
C LEU A 178 14.51 19.60 -8.04
N ASP A 179 13.65 20.10 -7.15
CA ASP A 179 12.56 19.33 -6.56
C ASP A 179 11.52 18.92 -7.61
N THR A 180 11.21 19.85 -8.52
CA THR A 180 10.30 19.59 -9.64
C THR A 180 10.91 18.56 -10.60
N LEU A 181 12.19 18.72 -10.97
CA LEU A 181 12.88 17.76 -11.84
C LEU A 181 12.99 16.37 -11.21
N PHE A 182 13.38 16.31 -9.93
CA PHE A 182 13.45 15.07 -9.16
C PHE A 182 12.10 14.35 -9.13
N ARG A 183 11.02 15.09 -8.86
CA ARG A 183 9.65 14.55 -8.84
C ARG A 183 9.25 14.00 -10.20
N HIS A 184 9.53 14.73 -11.27
CA HIS A 184 9.26 14.29 -12.63
C HIS A 184 9.97 12.97 -12.95
N GLN A 185 11.28 12.88 -12.66
CA GLN A 185 12.08 11.68 -12.86
C GLN A 185 11.62 10.52 -11.99
N LEU A 186 11.20 10.79 -10.75
CA LEU A 186 10.66 9.76 -9.85
C LEU A 186 9.31 9.22 -10.35
N ILE A 187 8.46 10.08 -10.88
CA ILE A 187 7.18 9.68 -11.50
C ILE A 187 7.44 8.79 -12.71
N ASP A 188 8.38 9.13 -13.59
CA ASP A 188 8.71 8.31 -14.76
C ASP A 188 9.32 6.95 -14.35
N LEU A 189 10.18 6.93 -13.33
CA LEU A 189 10.70 5.69 -12.76
C LEU A 189 9.58 4.82 -12.16
N LEU A 190 8.66 5.42 -11.41
CA LEU A 190 7.51 4.73 -10.82
C LEU A 190 6.59 4.19 -11.91
N ALA A 191 6.27 4.98 -12.93
CA ALA A 191 5.46 4.56 -14.07
C ALA A 191 6.11 3.38 -14.79
N THR A 192 7.41 3.44 -15.09
CA THR A 192 8.17 2.35 -15.71
C THR A 192 8.08 1.07 -14.88
N ARG A 193 8.27 1.18 -13.57
CA ARG A 193 8.23 0.03 -12.65
C ARG A 193 6.82 -0.57 -12.53
N LEU A 194 5.79 0.29 -12.50
CA LEU A 194 4.39 -0.14 -12.49
C LEU A 194 4.03 -0.88 -13.77
N LEU A 195 4.45 -0.37 -14.93
CA LEU A 195 4.27 -1.05 -16.22
C LEU A 195 4.93 -2.43 -16.23
N ALA A 196 6.16 -2.54 -15.74
CA ALA A 196 6.89 -3.80 -15.72
C ALA A 196 6.32 -4.85 -14.75
N ALA A 197 5.74 -4.43 -13.61
CA ALA A 197 5.37 -5.36 -12.53
C ALA A 197 3.86 -5.55 -12.34
N HIS A 198 3.03 -4.63 -12.84
CA HIS A 198 1.60 -4.55 -12.49
C HIS A 198 0.67 -4.44 -13.70
N THR A 199 1.13 -4.74 -14.91
CA THR A 199 0.29 -4.81 -16.13
C THR A 199 -0.03 -6.25 -16.53
N GLY A 200 -1.10 -6.42 -17.30
CA GLY A 200 -1.49 -7.70 -17.89
C GLY A 200 -2.92 -8.15 -17.53
N SER A 201 -3.32 -9.32 -18.01
CA SER A 201 -4.59 -9.94 -17.60
C SER A 201 -4.54 -10.25 -16.10
N PRO A 202 -5.66 -10.15 -15.34
CA PRO A 202 -5.69 -10.62 -13.96
C PRO A 202 -5.48 -12.13 -13.96
N THR A 203 -4.23 -12.56 -14.02
CA THR A 203 -3.85 -13.96 -13.91
C THR A 203 -4.42 -14.41 -12.59
N THR A 204 -5.35 -15.36 -12.69
CA THR A 204 -5.93 -16.18 -11.61
C THR A 204 -5.15 -16.01 -10.34
N ILE A 205 -5.77 -15.47 -9.28
CA ILE A 205 -5.23 -15.33 -7.92
C ILE A 205 -4.16 -16.39 -7.72
N GLN A 206 -2.91 -16.05 -8.01
CA GLN A 206 -1.81 -16.92 -7.64
C GLN A 206 -1.71 -16.64 -6.15
N PRO A 207 -2.01 -17.60 -5.28
CA PRO A 207 -1.67 -17.43 -3.89
C PRO A 207 -0.20 -17.05 -3.88
N THR A 208 0.12 -15.88 -3.34
CA THR A 208 1.50 -15.41 -3.23
C THR A 208 2.31 -16.56 -2.63
N MET A 209 3.14 -17.20 -3.47
CA MET A 209 3.87 -18.45 -3.19
C MET A 209 5.04 -18.25 -2.21
N GLY A 210 4.87 -17.36 -1.23
CA GLY A 210 5.90 -17.04 -0.25
C GLY A 210 5.35 -16.11 0.82
N GLY A 211 4.36 -16.56 1.59
CA GLY A 211 3.80 -15.74 2.66
C GLY A 211 2.68 -16.43 3.44
N LEU A 212 2.40 -15.95 4.64
CA LEU A 212 1.21 -16.32 5.38
C LEU A 212 0.00 -15.65 4.75
N SER A 213 -1.14 -16.35 4.68
CA SER A 213 -2.39 -15.72 4.28
C SER A 213 -2.73 -14.56 5.22
N PRO A 214 -3.45 -13.52 4.77
CA PRO A 214 -3.76 -12.35 5.60
C PRO A 214 -4.43 -12.71 6.94
N LYS A 215 -5.32 -13.71 6.94
CA LYS A 215 -5.99 -14.20 8.15
C LYS A 215 -5.02 -14.86 9.12
N VAL A 216 -4.09 -15.68 8.61
CA VAL A 216 -3.07 -16.35 9.43
C VAL A 216 -2.05 -15.35 9.96
N LEU A 217 -1.63 -14.40 9.12
CA LEU A 217 -0.70 -13.35 9.51
C LEU A 217 -1.29 -12.47 10.62
N LEU A 218 -2.53 -12.01 10.45
CA LEU A 218 -3.21 -11.18 11.45
C LEU A 218 -3.29 -11.90 12.80
N ARG A 219 -3.77 -13.15 12.80
CA ARG A 219 -3.83 -13.99 14.00
C ARG A 219 -2.46 -14.15 14.64
N ALA A 220 -1.43 -14.42 13.85
CA ALA A 220 -0.07 -14.56 14.34
C ALA A 220 0.42 -13.26 14.99
N THR A 221 0.17 -12.11 14.37
CA THR A 221 0.55 -10.82 14.96
C THR A 221 -0.27 -10.46 16.18
N ASP A 222 -1.57 -10.73 16.21
CA ASP A 222 -2.42 -10.46 17.37
C ASP A 222 -1.97 -11.29 18.58
N ARG A 223 -1.62 -12.56 18.35
CA ARG A 223 -1.01 -13.42 19.38
C ARG A 223 0.37 -12.91 19.81
N LEU A 224 1.19 -12.41 18.90
CA LEU A 224 2.47 -11.79 19.26
C LEU A 224 2.28 -10.49 20.08
N ARG A 225 1.20 -9.74 19.85
CA ARG A 225 0.91 -8.48 20.57
C ARG A 225 0.29 -8.70 21.94
N SER A 226 -0.38 -9.81 22.19
CA SER A 226 -0.96 -10.07 23.52
C SER A 226 0.17 -10.26 24.54
N ASP A 227 0.10 -9.52 25.66
CA ASP A 227 1.06 -9.50 26.78
C ASP A 227 1.17 -10.82 27.57
N SER A 228 1.03 -11.96 26.91
CA SER A 228 1.40 -13.25 27.50
C SER A 228 2.92 -13.35 27.50
N ASP A 229 3.53 -12.90 28.59
CA ASP A 229 4.96 -13.02 28.93
C ASP A 229 5.41 -14.48 29.17
N SER A 230 4.66 -15.44 28.63
CA SER A 230 4.98 -16.86 28.61
C SER A 230 4.61 -17.43 27.24
N ASP A 231 5.63 -17.77 26.47
CA ASP A 231 5.56 -18.72 25.36
C ASP A 231 4.37 -18.55 24.39
N VAL A 232 4.31 -17.42 23.68
CA VAL A 232 3.88 -17.51 22.28
C VAL A 232 4.99 -18.25 21.54
N SER A 233 5.05 -19.57 21.76
CA SER A 233 6.07 -20.39 21.14
C SER A 233 5.88 -20.27 19.63
N LEU A 234 6.97 -20.04 18.91
CA LEU A 234 6.96 -20.10 17.45
C LEU A 234 6.32 -21.40 16.92
N ALA A 235 6.40 -22.47 17.72
CA ALA A 235 5.73 -23.73 17.46
C ALA A 235 4.19 -23.60 17.51
N ALA A 236 3.63 -22.91 18.50
CA ALA A 236 2.19 -22.64 18.59
C ALA A 236 1.70 -21.76 17.43
N LEU A 237 2.43 -20.70 17.08
CA LEU A 237 2.10 -19.85 15.93
C LEU A 237 2.16 -20.62 14.60
N ALA A 238 3.15 -21.49 14.45
CA ALA A 238 3.28 -22.35 13.27
C ALA A 238 2.16 -23.39 13.21
N SER A 239 1.80 -24.00 14.34
CA SER A 239 0.70 -24.96 14.46
C SER A 239 -0.64 -24.33 14.07
N ASP A 240 -0.94 -23.13 14.56
CA ASP A 240 -2.14 -22.36 14.18
C ASP A 240 -2.21 -22.06 12.67
N ALA A 241 -1.06 -21.90 12.05
CA ALA A 241 -0.92 -21.68 10.62
C ALA A 241 -0.99 -22.97 9.79
N GLY A 242 -0.99 -24.15 10.43
CA GLY A 242 -0.86 -25.44 9.75
C GLY A 242 0.52 -25.64 9.11
N LEU A 243 1.56 -25.00 9.64
CA LEU A 243 2.91 -24.98 9.07
C LEU A 243 3.94 -25.56 10.04
N SER A 244 5.06 -26.03 9.50
CA SER A 244 6.25 -26.27 10.30
C SER A 244 6.83 -24.95 10.81
N ARG A 245 7.58 -24.97 11.91
CA ARG A 245 8.25 -23.77 12.46
C ARG A 245 9.11 -23.05 11.42
N PHE A 246 9.85 -23.81 10.62
CA PHE A 246 10.72 -23.25 9.58
C PHE A 246 9.91 -22.56 8.48
N HIS A 247 8.87 -23.22 7.96
CA HIS A 247 7.99 -22.64 6.95
C HIS A 247 7.23 -21.43 7.49
N PHE A 248 6.76 -21.47 8.74
CA PHE A 248 6.13 -20.33 9.38
C PHE A 248 7.09 -19.14 9.48
N CYS A 249 8.32 -19.32 9.97
CA CYS A 249 9.29 -18.22 10.06
C CYS A 249 9.62 -17.62 8.70
N ARG A 250 9.78 -18.46 7.67
CA ARG A 250 10.01 -18.00 6.29
C ARG A 250 8.81 -17.23 5.76
N ALA A 251 7.62 -17.83 5.81
CA ALA A 251 6.39 -17.22 5.32
C ALA A 251 6.04 -15.93 6.10
N PHE A 252 6.28 -15.90 7.41
CA PHE A 252 6.11 -14.72 8.24
C PHE A 252 7.11 -13.61 7.85
N LYS A 253 8.37 -13.95 7.58
CA LYS A 253 9.38 -13.00 7.11
C LYS A 253 9.09 -12.48 5.71
N GLU A 254 8.67 -13.35 4.79
CA GLU A 254 8.25 -12.93 3.46
C GLU A 254 6.98 -12.06 3.53
N SER A 255 6.12 -12.30 4.53
CA SER A 255 4.96 -11.46 4.77
C SER A 255 5.33 -10.12 5.41
N THR A 256 6.13 -10.09 6.46
CA THR A 256 6.35 -8.88 7.30
C THR A 256 7.66 -8.16 7.04
N GLY A 257 8.53 -8.72 6.20
CA GLY A 257 9.93 -8.30 6.06
C GLY A 257 10.83 -8.74 7.23
N LEU A 258 10.28 -9.23 8.33
CA LEU A 258 10.98 -9.48 9.60
C LEU A 258 10.73 -10.90 10.10
N SER A 259 11.70 -11.49 10.81
CA SER A 259 11.39 -12.71 11.57
C SER A 259 10.38 -12.38 12.69
N PRO A 260 9.58 -13.35 13.17
CA PRO A 260 8.59 -13.08 14.22
C PRO A 260 9.18 -12.42 15.47
N HIS A 261 10.38 -12.84 15.91
CA HIS A 261 11.08 -12.19 17.02
C HIS A 261 11.57 -10.77 16.69
N ALA A 262 12.02 -10.51 15.47
CA ALA A 262 12.41 -9.16 15.06
C ALA A 262 11.19 -8.23 14.99
N TRP A 263 10.08 -8.73 14.46
CA TRP A 263 8.81 -8.03 14.41
C TRP A 263 8.29 -7.69 15.81
N LEU A 264 8.28 -8.65 16.74
CA LEU A 264 7.85 -8.41 18.12
C LEU A 264 8.72 -7.37 18.84
N ARG A 265 10.04 -7.43 18.65
CA ARG A 265 10.96 -6.42 19.22
C ARG A 265 10.68 -5.03 18.68
N GLN A 266 10.48 -4.89 17.37
CA GLN A 266 10.15 -3.61 16.76
C GLN A 266 8.82 -3.07 17.30
N TYR A 267 7.78 -3.92 17.35
CA TYR A 267 6.48 -3.55 17.91
C TYR A 267 6.60 -3.04 19.36
N ARG A 268 7.35 -3.73 20.22
CA ARG A 268 7.60 -3.29 21.60
C ARG A 268 8.30 -1.93 21.66
N LEU A 269 9.24 -1.65 20.77
CA LEU A 269 9.92 -0.35 20.73
C LEU A 269 9.01 0.78 20.22
N GLU A 270 8.11 0.50 19.26
CA GLU A 270 7.08 1.46 18.82
C GLU A 270 6.10 1.79 19.95
N GLN A 271 5.72 0.79 20.75
CA GLN A 271 4.93 1.00 21.96
C GLN A 271 5.69 1.85 22.98
N ALA A 272 6.98 1.60 23.18
CA ALA A 272 7.82 2.44 24.05
C ALA A 272 7.83 3.90 23.61
N MET A 273 7.95 4.20 22.31
CA MET A 273 7.89 5.58 21.82
C MET A 273 6.57 6.26 22.22
N SER A 274 5.45 5.57 22.04
CA SER A 274 4.14 6.09 22.42
C SER A 274 4.06 6.32 23.94
N MET A 275 4.48 5.36 24.75
CA MET A 275 4.51 5.52 26.21
C MET A 275 5.45 6.64 26.68
N LEU A 276 6.61 6.80 26.04
CA LEU A 276 7.58 7.86 26.37
C LEU A 276 7.04 9.27 26.05
N ARG A 277 6.22 9.38 25.00
CA ARG A 277 5.57 10.63 24.56
C ARG A 277 4.34 10.95 25.42
N ASP A 278 3.50 9.96 25.63
CA ASP A 278 2.12 10.13 26.12
C ASP A 278 2.01 9.97 27.65
N SER A 279 3.10 9.57 28.34
CA SER A 279 3.12 9.40 29.80
C SER A 279 4.39 9.94 30.48
N ASP A 280 4.30 10.14 31.80
CA ASP A 280 5.42 10.46 32.70
C ASP A 280 6.09 9.22 33.31
N GLU A 281 5.72 8.01 32.87
CA GLU A 281 6.29 6.77 33.43
C GLU A 281 7.81 6.74 33.33
N SER A 282 8.49 6.12 34.29
CA SER A 282 9.94 6.02 34.23
C SER A 282 10.38 5.12 33.08
N VAL A 283 11.55 5.39 32.48
CA VAL A 283 12.14 4.54 31.43
C VAL A 283 12.29 3.08 31.91
N VAL A 284 12.52 2.88 33.21
CA VAL A 284 12.60 1.57 33.85
C VAL A 284 11.22 0.88 33.85
N SER A 285 10.15 1.59 34.23
CA SER A 285 8.78 1.08 34.21
C SER A 285 8.38 0.65 32.81
N ILE A 286 8.63 1.51 31.81
CA ILE A 286 8.32 1.23 30.40
C ILE A 286 9.09 0.00 29.90
N ALA A 287 10.38 -0.11 30.24
CA ALA A 287 11.18 -1.28 29.86
C ALA A 287 10.62 -2.58 30.46
N ALA A 288 10.23 -2.56 31.74
CA ALA A 288 9.63 -3.71 32.42
C ALA A 288 8.27 -4.07 31.83
N ALA A 289 7.40 -3.08 31.59
CA ALA A 289 6.08 -3.28 30.98
C ALA A 289 6.17 -3.92 29.59
N LEU A 290 7.24 -3.65 28.84
CA LEU A 290 7.47 -4.21 27.50
C LEU A 290 8.25 -5.54 27.51
N GLY A 291 8.47 -6.13 28.70
CA GLY A 291 9.14 -7.42 28.86
C GLY A 291 10.63 -7.40 28.53
N TYR A 292 11.32 -6.27 28.73
CA TYR A 292 12.77 -6.23 28.67
C TYR A 292 13.38 -6.63 30.02
N SER A 293 14.37 -7.52 29.97
CA SER A 293 15.05 -8.02 31.18
C SER A 293 15.90 -6.97 31.90
N SER A 294 16.27 -5.88 31.23
CA SER A 294 16.97 -4.75 31.85
C SER A 294 16.75 -3.45 31.08
N GLN A 295 16.86 -2.33 31.80
CA GLN A 295 16.86 -0.99 31.22
C GLN A 295 17.99 -0.80 30.21
N THR A 296 19.17 -1.37 30.45
CA THR A 296 20.33 -1.27 29.54
C THR A 296 20.05 -1.96 28.20
N ALA A 297 19.48 -3.17 28.23
CA ALA A 297 19.09 -3.89 27.01
C ALA A 297 18.02 -3.14 26.22
N PHE A 298 17.04 -2.57 26.92
CA PHE A 298 16.02 -1.72 26.33
C PHE A 298 16.62 -0.46 25.68
N ALA A 299 17.44 0.29 26.41
CA ALA A 299 18.04 1.53 25.92
C ALA A 299 18.94 1.29 24.69
N ALA A 300 19.72 0.20 24.66
CA ALA A 300 20.52 -0.18 23.51
C ALA A 300 19.65 -0.53 22.29
N ALA A 301 18.58 -1.30 22.48
CA ALA A 301 17.64 -1.65 21.41
C ALA A 301 16.89 -0.42 20.88
N PHE A 302 16.45 0.47 21.78
CA PHE A 302 15.77 1.71 21.45
C PHE A 302 16.69 2.66 20.67
N LYS A 303 17.93 2.85 21.11
CA LYS A 303 18.93 3.65 20.39
C LYS A 303 19.25 3.09 19.02
N LYS A 304 19.33 1.76 18.90
CA LYS A 304 19.54 1.12 17.60
C LYS A 304 18.41 1.40 16.61
N LEU A 305 17.17 1.50 17.09
CA LEU A 305 16.01 1.78 16.25
C LEU A 305 15.86 3.28 15.94
N THR A 306 16.11 4.14 16.91
CA THR A 306 15.74 5.57 16.86
C THR A 306 16.92 6.52 16.65
N GLY A 307 18.15 6.05 16.83
CA GLY A 307 19.36 6.88 16.86
C GLY A 307 19.68 7.49 18.23
N GLU A 308 18.70 7.58 19.14
CA GLU A 308 18.81 8.30 20.42
C GLU A 308 18.46 7.43 21.63
N THR A 309 18.86 7.83 22.84
CA THR A 309 18.45 7.10 24.05
C THR A 309 16.98 7.38 24.37
N PRO A 310 16.25 6.48 25.07
CA PRO A 310 14.86 6.73 25.47
C PRO A 310 14.64 8.07 26.20
N SER A 311 15.59 8.44 27.06
CA SER A 311 15.55 9.70 27.83
C SER A 311 15.74 10.93 26.94
N ASP A 312 16.68 10.86 25.99
CA ASP A 312 16.91 11.94 25.02
C ASP A 312 15.71 12.11 24.09
N TRP A 313 15.20 10.99 23.59
CA TRP A 313 14.02 10.95 22.74
C TRP A 313 12.80 11.58 23.42
N ARG A 314 12.56 11.26 24.71
CA ARG A 314 11.48 11.90 25.50
C ARG A 314 11.67 13.41 25.60
N ARG A 315 12.89 13.87 25.86
CA ARG A 315 13.20 15.31 25.98
C ARG A 315 13.00 16.06 24.66
N HIS A 316 13.27 15.43 23.53
CA HIS A 316 13.07 16.04 22.20
C HIS A 316 11.62 16.06 21.73
N LYS A 317 10.78 15.12 22.21
CA LYS A 317 9.38 14.99 21.78
C LYS A 317 8.38 15.69 22.70
N ARG A 318 8.85 16.32 23.77
CA ARG A 318 8.09 17.23 24.63
C ARG A 318 8.50 18.67 24.37
#